data_AF-Q171R4-F1
#
_entry.id   AF-Q171R4-F1
#
_cell.length_a   1.000
_cell.length_b   1.000
_cell.length_c   1.000
_cell.angle_alpha   90.00
_cell.angle_beta   90.00
_cell.angle_gamma   90.00
#
_symmetry.space_group_name_H-M   'P 1'
#
loop_
_entity.id
_entity.type
_entity.pdbx_description
1 polymer ?
#
loop_
_entity_poly.entity_id
_entity_poly.type
_entity_poly.pdbx_seq_one_letter_code
_entity_poly.pdbx_strand_id
1 'polypeptide(L)'
;MLFPEDRYFAGPHPSKDFKRLDVAYVNKSDKFLFKSKDFSKQFSHIYASRLSEMVGLVTERVKEKWGTEHPIKQLAELKEDSPEKCIIIGTLFKHQELKPSILREISEENQLVPQPPRSHYTDDADILILEDALQRIRLMGKIDVHSVVTGAVCAVLGYEDGDGRFRVEDYLFYESGPQKPLKPLECSPLLVLMSGLNLGSPNDFSMSMELLQQWIFGNLEGFGQSRDWEAASVVRVVLAGNSVKASVKPKNNLNGRPTTESADLLNAVKAVDTFVHNLAQSVNVDLMPGEFDPANHMLPQQPMHQCMFPKAVSFTSFRGVPNPYAMEIAGRSILGTSGQNVHDIARYSKIENPLEALKSTLIWSHIAPTAPDTLPCYPYYQQDPFVISECPHVYFAGNTGEFRTELWKGSNGQQTRLICVPSFSETDSVAVVNLRTLDCQQICFKVNEFDDTEE
;
A
#
# COMPACT_ATOMS: atom_id res chain seq x y z
N MET A 1 -5.89 26.60 -10.27
CA MET A 1 -4.66 26.54 -9.51
C MET A 1 -4.93 25.42 -8.56
N LEU A 2 -4.23 24.31 -8.75
CA LEU A 2 -4.40 23.11 -7.94
C LEU A 2 -4.19 23.42 -6.46
N PHE A 3 -3.28 24.36 -6.16
CA PHE A 3 -3.00 24.84 -4.81
C PHE A 3 -3.06 26.37 -4.79
N PRO A 4 -4.24 26.98 -4.60
CA PRO A 4 -4.44 28.42 -4.74
C PRO A 4 -3.68 29.27 -3.73
N GLU A 5 -3.33 28.68 -2.57
CA GLU A 5 -2.56 29.36 -1.52
C GLU A 5 -1.04 29.32 -1.75
N ASP A 6 -0.56 28.50 -2.68
CA ASP A 6 0.87 28.29 -2.91
C ASP A 6 1.41 29.20 -4.03
N ARG A 7 2.46 29.97 -3.74
CA ARG A 7 3.10 30.90 -4.68
C ARG A 7 4.52 30.50 -5.07
N TYR A 8 5.00 29.32 -4.66
CA TYR A 8 6.40 28.90 -4.74
C TYR A 8 6.67 27.89 -5.86
N PHE A 9 5.85 27.90 -6.89
CA PHE A 9 6.03 27.05 -8.05
C PHE A 9 7.11 27.56 -9.01
N ALA A 10 7.44 26.76 -10.02
CA ALA A 10 8.46 27.05 -11.02
C ALA A 10 8.23 28.40 -11.73
N GLY A 11 8.93 29.45 -11.30
CA GLY A 11 9.00 30.74 -12.01
C GLY A 11 7.73 31.60 -11.92
N PRO A 12 7.69 32.64 -11.06
CA PRO A 12 6.59 33.61 -11.05
C PRO A 12 6.66 34.66 -12.18
N HIS A 13 7.68 34.60 -13.05
CA HIS A 13 7.87 35.55 -14.14
C HIS A 13 7.41 34.95 -15.49
N PRO A 14 6.79 35.76 -16.36
CA PRO A 14 6.33 35.31 -17.67
C PRO A 14 7.52 35.08 -18.60
N SER A 15 8.15 33.91 -18.53
CA SER A 15 8.95 33.37 -19.63
C SER A 15 8.04 32.53 -20.53
N LYS A 16 8.31 32.54 -21.84
CA LYS A 16 7.55 31.72 -22.81
C LYS A 16 7.76 30.22 -22.62
N ASP A 17 8.91 29.83 -22.06
CA ASP A 17 9.27 28.42 -21.82
C ASP A 17 9.55 28.22 -20.32
N PHE A 18 8.96 27.18 -19.74
CA PHE A 18 9.23 26.77 -18.35
C PHE A 18 10.15 25.54 -18.34
N LYS A 19 11.20 25.59 -17.53
CA LYS A 19 12.02 24.41 -17.23
C LYS A 19 11.40 23.65 -16.07
N ARG A 20 11.25 22.32 -16.23
CA ARG A 20 10.76 21.45 -15.16
C ARG A 20 11.66 21.55 -13.93
N LEU A 21 11.06 21.58 -12.74
CA LEU A 21 11.80 21.55 -11.48
C LEU A 21 12.63 20.26 -11.38
N ASP A 22 13.85 20.41 -10.89
CA ASP A 22 14.74 19.29 -10.60
C ASP A 22 15.02 19.26 -9.10
N VAL A 23 14.86 18.08 -8.49
CA VAL A 23 15.01 17.88 -7.05
C VAL A 23 15.70 16.57 -6.76
N ALA A 24 16.42 16.52 -5.63
CA ALA A 24 17.09 15.32 -5.19
C ALA A 24 16.09 14.16 -5.01
N TYR A 25 16.44 13.01 -5.59
CA TYR A 25 15.72 11.75 -5.49
C TYR A 25 16.66 10.64 -5.00
N VAL A 26 16.16 9.81 -4.09
CA VAL A 26 16.86 8.60 -3.63
C VAL A 26 15.88 7.44 -3.57
N ASN A 27 16.19 6.33 -4.23
CA ASN A 27 15.43 5.09 -4.05
C ASN A 27 15.82 4.47 -2.69
N LYS A 28 14.82 4.10 -1.88
CA LYS A 28 14.98 3.48 -0.55
C LYS A 28 14.38 2.08 -0.48
N SER A 29 14.19 1.43 -1.63
CA SER A 29 13.48 0.15 -1.77
C SER A 29 14.38 -1.09 -1.72
N ASP A 30 15.67 -0.95 -1.39
CA ASP A 30 16.61 -2.07 -1.38
C ASP A 30 16.15 -3.24 -0.49
N LYS A 31 15.40 -2.94 0.59
CA LYS A 31 14.82 -3.97 1.47
C LYS A 31 13.72 -4.82 0.81
N PHE A 32 13.10 -4.34 -0.26
CA PHE A 32 12.07 -5.06 -1.01
C PHE A 32 12.64 -5.84 -2.21
N LEU A 33 13.93 -5.69 -2.51
CA LEU A 33 14.59 -6.41 -3.60
C LEU A 33 15.14 -7.74 -3.10
N PHE A 34 14.90 -8.81 -3.85
CA PHE A 34 15.44 -10.12 -3.52
C PHE A 34 16.95 -10.16 -3.73
N LYS A 35 17.71 -10.38 -2.64
CA LYS A 35 19.16 -10.63 -2.70
C LYS A 35 19.46 -12.07 -3.16
N SER A 36 18.67 -13.02 -2.68
CA SER A 36 18.68 -14.43 -3.08
C SER A 36 17.26 -14.99 -2.97
N LYS A 37 16.91 -15.95 -3.82
CA LYS A 37 15.61 -16.62 -3.81
C LYS A 37 15.78 -18.04 -3.26
N ASP A 38 15.28 -18.27 -2.06
CA ASP A 38 15.23 -19.55 -1.37
C ASP A 38 13.81 -19.81 -0.83
N PHE A 39 13.09 -20.70 -1.51
CA PHE A 39 11.72 -21.09 -1.14
C PHE A 39 11.68 -22.32 -0.24
N SER A 40 12.83 -22.84 0.21
CA SER A 40 12.87 -24.01 1.11
C SER A 40 12.47 -23.68 2.56
N LYS A 41 12.36 -22.39 2.91
CA LYS A 41 12.07 -21.91 4.26
C LYS A 41 10.58 -21.94 4.57
N GLN A 42 10.26 -22.19 5.84
CA GLN A 42 8.90 -22.16 6.36
C GLN A 42 8.49 -20.74 6.79
N PHE A 43 7.18 -20.45 6.75
CA PHE A 43 6.60 -19.16 7.12
C PHE A 43 6.62 -18.84 8.63
N SER A 44 6.98 -19.78 9.50
CA SER A 44 7.12 -19.48 10.93
C SER A 44 8.22 -18.46 11.21
N HIS A 45 9.28 -18.45 10.39
CA HIS A 45 10.41 -17.55 10.59
C HIS A 45 10.05 -16.08 10.40
N ILE A 46 9.14 -15.74 9.47
CA ILE A 46 8.74 -14.34 9.27
C ILE A 46 7.99 -13.79 10.49
N TYR A 47 7.10 -14.58 11.10
CA TYR A 47 6.42 -14.19 12.35
C TYR A 47 7.40 -14.02 13.51
N ALA A 48 8.38 -14.92 13.64
CA ALA A 48 9.41 -14.82 14.68
C ALA A 48 10.29 -13.56 14.49
N SER A 49 10.73 -13.29 13.26
CA SER A 49 11.48 -12.07 12.92
C SER A 49 10.65 -10.81 13.18
N ARG A 50 9.39 -10.80 12.76
CA ARG A 50 8.45 -9.68 12.99
C ARG A 50 8.26 -9.40 14.47
N LEU A 51 7.93 -10.42 15.26
CA LEU A 51 7.72 -10.28 16.70
C LEU A 51 8.98 -9.79 17.39
N SER A 52 10.15 -10.35 17.07
CA SER A 52 11.44 -9.93 17.65
C SER A 52 11.75 -8.46 17.38
N GLU A 53 11.60 -8.01 16.12
CA GLU A 53 11.82 -6.60 15.76
C GLU A 53 10.82 -5.68 16.45
N MET A 54 9.53 -6.03 16.42
CA MET A 54 8.45 -5.23 17.00
C MET A 54 8.49 -5.17 18.53
N VAL A 55 8.95 -6.22 19.22
CA VAL A 55 9.14 -6.19 20.69
C VAL A 55 10.13 -5.10 21.06
N GLY A 56 11.24 -4.96 20.33
CA GLY A 56 12.21 -3.89 20.56
C GLY A 56 11.62 -2.49 20.38
N LEU A 57 10.80 -2.30 19.36
CA LEU A 57 10.16 -1.02 19.03
C LEU A 57 9.01 -0.65 19.99
N VAL A 58 8.13 -1.61 20.29
CA VAL A 58 6.94 -1.43 21.13
C VAL A 58 7.30 -1.24 22.61
N THR A 59 8.37 -1.87 23.08
CA THR A 59 8.79 -1.78 24.50
C THR A 59 9.04 -0.34 24.95
N GLU A 60 9.62 0.50 24.11
CA GLU A 60 9.85 1.91 24.45
C GLU A 60 8.52 2.69 24.54
N ARG A 61 7.57 2.43 23.62
CA ARG A 61 6.22 3.03 23.66
C ARG A 61 5.40 2.58 24.87
N VAL A 62 5.59 1.33 25.29
CA VAL A 62 5.00 0.79 26.53
C VAL A 62 5.47 1.60 27.74
N LYS A 63 6.79 1.84 27.86
CA LYS A 63 7.35 2.65 28.96
C LYS A 63 6.84 4.08 28.94
N GLU A 64 6.66 4.68 27.76
CA GLU A 64 6.10 6.02 27.63
C GLU A 64 4.62 6.10 28.05
N LYS A 65 3.79 5.11 27.69
CA LYS A 65 2.34 5.11 27.96
C LYS A 65 1.97 4.64 29.36
N TRP A 66 2.57 3.54 29.82
CA TRP A 66 2.22 2.83 31.06
C TRP A 66 3.32 2.86 32.14
N GLY A 67 4.47 3.50 31.86
CA GLY A 67 5.57 3.59 32.81
C GLY A 67 6.21 2.23 33.12
N THR A 68 6.64 2.05 34.37
CA THR A 68 7.19 0.79 34.89
C THR A 68 6.29 0.18 35.97
N GLU A 69 5.01 0.57 36.00
CA GLU A 69 4.05 0.10 37.01
C GLU A 69 3.71 -1.38 36.83
N HIS A 70 3.56 -1.82 35.57
CA HIS A 70 3.23 -3.20 35.23
C HIS A 70 4.41 -3.87 34.53
N PRO A 71 4.78 -5.10 34.91
CA PRO A 71 5.86 -5.82 34.26
C PRO A 71 5.46 -6.28 32.85
N ILE A 72 6.41 -6.20 31.92
CA ILE A 72 6.31 -6.89 30.63
C ILE A 72 6.66 -8.35 30.87
N LYS A 73 5.74 -9.27 30.58
CA LYS A 73 5.89 -10.71 30.80
C LYS A 73 5.73 -11.47 29.48
N GLN A 74 6.26 -12.69 29.44
CA GLN A 74 5.89 -13.67 28.42
C GLN A 74 4.60 -14.39 28.83
N LEU A 75 3.88 -14.98 27.88
CA LEU A 75 2.65 -15.72 28.18
C LEU A 75 2.93 -16.91 29.11
N ALA A 76 4.08 -17.57 28.96
CA ALA A 76 4.49 -18.69 29.80
C ALA A 76 4.74 -18.31 31.28
N GLU A 77 4.80 -17.02 31.61
CA GLU A 77 5.01 -16.52 32.98
C GLU A 77 3.69 -16.15 33.68
N LEU A 78 2.55 -16.26 32.97
CA LEU A 78 1.23 -16.06 33.54
C LEU A 78 0.94 -17.17 34.55
N LYS A 79 0.35 -16.79 35.68
CA LYS A 79 0.01 -17.69 36.79
C LYS A 79 -1.48 -17.63 37.05
N GLU A 80 -2.17 -18.74 36.79
CA GLU A 80 -3.62 -18.88 37.02
C GLU A 80 -4.01 -18.56 38.49
N ASP A 81 -3.18 -18.98 39.45
CA ASP A 81 -3.48 -18.87 40.89
C ASP A 81 -3.31 -17.45 41.47
N SER A 82 -2.71 -16.51 40.74
CA SER A 82 -2.44 -15.15 41.21
C SER A 82 -2.43 -14.16 40.04
N PRO A 83 -3.61 -13.78 39.53
CA PRO A 83 -3.72 -12.86 38.41
C PRO A 83 -3.16 -11.49 38.79
N GLU A 84 -1.99 -11.17 38.25
CA GLU A 84 -1.35 -9.87 38.35
C GLU A 84 -1.55 -9.10 37.05
N LYS A 85 -1.76 -7.79 37.14
CA LYS A 85 -1.76 -6.94 35.95
C LYS A 85 -0.37 -6.93 35.32
N CYS A 86 -0.30 -7.29 34.05
CA CYS A 86 0.93 -7.32 33.29
C CYS A 86 0.70 -6.88 31.84
N ILE A 87 1.82 -6.63 31.17
CA ILE A 87 1.84 -6.28 29.76
C ILE A 87 2.38 -7.46 28.96
N ILE A 88 1.65 -7.87 27.93
CA ILE A 88 2.10 -8.90 26.99
C ILE A 88 2.25 -8.25 25.62
N ILE A 89 3.40 -8.49 24.97
CA ILE A 89 3.65 -8.10 23.58
C ILE A 89 3.58 -9.36 22.72
N GLY A 90 2.70 -9.36 21.73
CA GLY A 90 2.47 -10.54 20.91
C GLY A 90 1.88 -10.21 19.55
N THR A 91 1.81 -11.24 18.71
CA THR A 91 1.18 -11.19 17.39
C THR A 91 -0.29 -11.55 17.53
N LEU A 92 -1.18 -10.74 16.98
CA LEU A 92 -2.60 -11.03 16.92
C LEU A 92 -2.86 -12.10 15.86
N PHE A 93 -3.58 -13.14 16.25
CA PHE A 93 -4.14 -14.15 15.37
C PHE A 93 -5.66 -14.10 15.47
N LYS A 94 -6.32 -13.82 14.35
CA LYS A 94 -7.78 -13.83 14.25
C LYS A 94 -8.23 -15.17 13.71
N HIS A 95 -8.93 -15.94 14.53
CA HIS A 95 -9.58 -17.15 14.08
C HIS A 95 -10.95 -16.80 13.52
N GLN A 96 -11.11 -17.01 12.21
CA GLN A 96 -12.28 -16.62 11.46
C GLN A 96 -13.02 -17.83 10.93
N GLU A 97 -14.31 -17.93 11.24
CA GLU A 97 -15.13 -19.10 10.87
C GLU A 97 -15.30 -19.23 9.36
N LEU A 98 -15.40 -18.09 8.67
CA LEU A 98 -15.70 -18.02 7.24
C LEU A 98 -14.45 -18.05 6.37
N LYS A 99 -13.25 -17.96 6.96
CA LYS A 99 -11.99 -17.92 6.21
C LYS A 99 -11.79 -19.22 5.42
N PRO A 100 -11.40 -19.14 4.14
CA PRO A 100 -11.23 -20.32 3.29
C PRO A 100 -10.12 -21.22 3.82
N SER A 101 -10.34 -22.53 3.73
CA SER A 101 -9.37 -23.55 4.12
C SER A 101 -9.10 -24.46 2.94
N ILE A 102 -7.86 -24.46 2.47
CA ILE A 102 -7.40 -25.34 1.39
C ILE A 102 -7.63 -26.81 1.76
N LEU A 103 -7.47 -27.18 3.04
CA LEU A 103 -7.70 -28.55 3.50
C LEU A 103 -9.18 -28.95 3.43
N ARG A 104 -10.10 -28.03 3.75
CA ARG A 104 -11.54 -28.26 3.58
C ARG A 104 -11.88 -28.39 2.10
N GLU A 105 -11.35 -27.50 1.26
CA GLU A 105 -11.54 -27.54 -0.20
C GLU A 105 -11.07 -28.87 -0.80
N ILE A 106 -9.85 -29.31 -0.51
CA ILE A 106 -9.29 -30.59 -0.99
C ILE A 106 -10.06 -31.80 -0.42
N SER A 107 -10.51 -31.73 0.84
CA SER A 107 -11.29 -32.83 1.44
C SER A 107 -12.69 -32.95 0.82
N GLU A 108 -13.26 -31.82 0.38
CA GLU A 108 -14.61 -31.71 -0.20
C GLU A 108 -14.63 -31.83 -1.73
N GLU A 109 -13.46 -31.73 -2.39
CA GLU A 109 -13.26 -31.87 -3.85
C GLU A 109 -13.78 -33.20 -4.43
N ASN A 110 -14.13 -34.17 -3.58
CA ASN A 110 -14.83 -35.37 -4.03
C ASN A 110 -16.34 -35.19 -4.27
N GLN A 111 -17.02 -34.14 -3.75
CA GLN A 111 -18.49 -34.01 -3.84
C GLN A 111 -19.11 -32.59 -3.85
N LEU A 112 -18.37 -31.46 -3.93
CA LEU A 112 -19.00 -30.13 -3.92
C LEU A 112 -18.69 -29.23 -5.12
N VAL A 113 -19.74 -28.50 -5.53
CA VAL A 113 -19.67 -27.37 -6.47
C VAL A 113 -18.88 -26.25 -5.79
N PRO A 114 -17.95 -25.57 -6.48
CA PRO A 114 -17.20 -24.46 -5.90
C PRO A 114 -18.15 -23.41 -5.32
N GLN A 115 -18.01 -23.09 -4.04
CA GLN A 115 -18.78 -21.98 -3.47
C GLN A 115 -18.35 -20.66 -4.11
N PRO A 116 -19.29 -19.73 -4.36
CA PRO A 116 -18.92 -18.42 -4.88
C PRO A 116 -17.95 -17.73 -3.91
N PRO A 117 -16.87 -17.10 -4.43
CA PRO A 117 -15.92 -16.40 -3.58
C PRO A 117 -16.62 -15.30 -2.79
N ARG A 118 -16.42 -15.31 -1.47
CA ARG A 118 -16.99 -14.29 -0.59
C ARG A 118 -16.20 -12.99 -0.72
N SER A 119 -16.89 -11.86 -0.65
CA SER A 119 -16.27 -10.55 -0.57
C SER A 119 -15.68 -10.27 0.81
N HIS A 120 -16.27 -10.82 1.87
CA HIS A 120 -15.83 -10.68 3.26
C HIS A 120 -15.83 -12.02 3.99
N TYR A 121 -14.88 -12.16 4.93
CA TYR A 121 -14.65 -13.37 5.71
C TYR A 121 -14.78 -13.13 7.23
N THR A 122 -15.44 -12.04 7.63
CA THR A 122 -15.69 -11.72 9.04
C THR A 122 -17.01 -12.32 9.51
N ASP A 123 -17.01 -12.79 10.76
CA ASP A 123 -18.19 -13.31 11.45
C ASP A 123 -18.21 -12.79 12.91
N ASP A 124 -19.40 -12.62 13.50
CA ASP A 124 -19.52 -12.16 14.90
C ASP A 124 -19.03 -13.22 15.90
N ALA A 125 -18.87 -14.48 15.46
CA ALA A 125 -18.23 -15.55 16.23
C ALA A 125 -16.69 -15.56 16.14
N ASP A 126 -16.08 -14.66 15.36
CA ASP A 126 -14.62 -14.56 15.24
C ASP A 126 -13.97 -14.34 16.62
N ILE A 127 -12.87 -15.04 16.88
CA ILE A 127 -12.12 -14.91 18.14
C ILE A 127 -10.73 -14.33 17.90
N LEU A 128 -10.27 -13.51 18.86
CA LEU A 128 -8.94 -12.93 18.85
C LEU A 128 -8.02 -13.68 19.81
N ILE A 129 -6.86 -14.07 19.31
CA ILE A 129 -5.82 -14.80 20.05
C ILE A 129 -4.56 -13.96 19.98
N LEU A 130 -3.84 -13.87 21.10
CA LEU A 130 -2.49 -13.30 21.14
C LEU A 130 -1.49 -14.44 21.20
N GLU A 131 -0.52 -14.42 20.29
CA GLU A 131 0.55 -15.40 20.22
C GLU A 131 1.89 -14.72 20.55
N ASP A 132 2.64 -15.33 21.47
CA ASP A 132 4.05 -15.00 21.68
C ASP A 132 4.95 -16.10 21.06
N ALA A 133 6.22 -16.17 21.46
CA ALA A 133 7.14 -17.16 20.91
C ALA A 133 6.84 -18.61 21.34
N LEU A 134 6.08 -18.83 22.42
CA LEU A 134 5.93 -20.13 23.08
C LEU A 134 4.47 -20.59 23.20
N GLN A 135 3.55 -19.65 23.41
CA GLN A 135 2.17 -19.93 23.78
C GLN A 135 1.19 -18.98 23.09
N ARG A 136 -0.10 -19.28 23.28
CA ARG A 136 -1.21 -18.49 22.76
C ARG A 136 -2.28 -18.36 23.84
N ILE A 137 -2.91 -17.19 23.90
CA ILE A 137 -4.00 -16.92 24.84
C ILE A 137 -5.15 -16.20 24.13
N ARG A 138 -6.40 -16.53 24.49
CA ARG A 138 -7.57 -15.84 23.93
C ARG A 138 -7.72 -14.46 24.58
N LEU A 139 -7.95 -13.44 23.76
CA LEU A 139 -8.19 -12.08 24.23
C LEU A 139 -9.69 -11.82 24.42
N MET A 140 -10.02 -11.04 25.46
CA MET A 140 -11.35 -10.50 25.70
C MET A 140 -11.25 -9.09 26.29
N GLY A 141 -12.36 -8.34 26.31
CA GLY A 141 -12.41 -7.02 26.94
C GLY A 141 -12.25 -5.90 25.93
N LYS A 142 -11.40 -4.91 26.24
CA LYS A 142 -11.31 -3.67 25.48
C LYS A 142 -10.41 -3.80 24.25
N ILE A 143 -10.74 -4.73 23.35
CA ILE A 143 -10.14 -4.85 22.02
C ILE A 143 -11.19 -5.42 21.06
N ASP A 144 -11.43 -4.72 19.94
CA ASP A 144 -12.43 -5.15 18.96
C ASP A 144 -11.79 -6.11 17.95
N VAL A 145 -12.32 -7.33 17.87
CA VAL A 145 -11.90 -8.38 16.93
C VAL A 145 -12.12 -7.98 15.47
N HIS A 146 -13.07 -7.08 15.22
CA HIS A 146 -13.40 -6.62 13.88
C HIS A 146 -12.55 -5.45 13.40
N SER A 147 -11.86 -4.73 14.31
CA SER A 147 -11.00 -3.60 13.99
C SER A 147 -9.52 -3.98 13.82
N VAL A 148 -9.19 -5.28 13.82
CA VAL A 148 -7.83 -5.80 13.69
C VAL A 148 -7.79 -6.98 12.72
N VAL A 149 -6.59 -7.33 12.29
CA VAL A 149 -6.32 -8.45 11.39
C VAL A 149 -5.20 -9.34 11.94
N THR A 150 -5.13 -10.57 11.45
CA THR A 150 -4.03 -11.48 11.75
C THR A 150 -2.67 -10.89 11.35
N GLY A 151 -1.66 -11.11 12.18
CA GLY A 151 -0.27 -10.76 11.96
C GLY A 151 0.14 -9.37 12.44
N ALA A 152 -0.80 -8.54 12.92
CA ALA A 152 -0.49 -7.28 13.59
C ALA A 152 0.12 -7.53 14.97
N VAL A 153 1.16 -6.78 15.36
CA VAL A 153 1.82 -6.90 16.67
C VAL A 153 1.40 -5.74 17.57
N CYS A 154 0.97 -6.05 18.79
CA CYS A 154 0.57 -5.05 19.79
C CYS A 154 1.05 -5.42 21.18
N ALA A 155 1.07 -4.43 22.08
CA ALA A 155 1.12 -4.67 23.51
C ALA A 155 -0.30 -4.57 24.10
N VAL A 156 -0.67 -5.54 24.94
CA VAL A 156 -1.92 -5.54 25.70
C VAL A 156 -1.61 -5.44 27.19
N LEU A 157 -2.33 -4.57 27.89
CA LEU A 157 -2.32 -4.44 29.34
C LEU A 157 -3.58 -5.11 29.89
N GLY A 158 -3.40 -6.00 30.86
CA GLY A 158 -4.51 -6.75 31.42
C GLY A 158 -4.06 -7.81 32.41
N TYR A 159 -4.92 -8.79 32.66
CA TYR A 159 -4.67 -9.90 33.56
C TYR A 159 -5.37 -11.18 33.07
N GLU A 160 -4.94 -12.32 33.59
CA GLU A 160 -5.54 -13.61 33.30
C GLU A 160 -6.84 -13.81 34.10
N ASP A 161 -7.93 -14.21 33.43
CA ASP A 161 -9.28 -14.33 34.01
C ASP A 161 -9.61 -15.78 34.46
N GLY A 162 -8.59 -16.60 34.79
CA GLY A 162 -8.71 -17.99 35.28
C GLY A 162 -9.22 -19.04 34.28
N ASP A 163 -9.94 -18.64 33.22
CA ASP A 163 -10.48 -19.52 32.18
C ASP A 163 -9.54 -19.72 30.97
N GLY A 164 -8.23 -19.49 31.14
CA GLY A 164 -7.27 -19.46 30.03
C GLY A 164 -7.53 -18.32 29.04
N ARG A 165 -8.10 -17.21 29.54
CA ARG A 165 -8.43 -15.99 28.78
C ARG A 165 -7.72 -14.80 29.39
N PHE A 166 -7.24 -13.90 28.54
CA PHE A 166 -6.62 -12.65 28.95
C PHE A 166 -7.61 -11.50 28.81
N ARG A 167 -7.92 -10.84 29.94
CA ARG A 167 -8.81 -9.68 29.97
C ARG A 167 -8.00 -8.41 29.68
N VAL A 168 -8.19 -7.85 28.50
CA VAL A 168 -7.56 -6.60 28.04
C VAL A 168 -8.29 -5.41 28.64
N GLU A 169 -7.56 -4.57 29.37
CA GLU A 169 -8.03 -3.27 29.86
C GLU A 169 -7.61 -2.13 28.95
N ASP A 170 -6.44 -2.23 28.33
CA ASP A 170 -5.90 -1.27 27.38
C ASP A 170 -4.91 -1.95 26.43
N TYR A 171 -4.66 -1.35 25.26
CA TYR A 171 -3.69 -1.84 24.30
C TYR A 171 -2.98 -0.69 23.58
N LEU A 172 -1.86 -0.98 22.94
CA LEU A 172 -1.15 -0.02 22.09
C LEU A 172 -0.45 -0.71 20.93
N PHE A 173 -0.31 0.04 19.84
CA PHE A 173 0.52 -0.31 18.68
C PHE A 173 1.74 0.63 18.61
N TYR A 174 2.69 0.35 17.73
CA TYR A 174 3.93 1.14 17.63
C TYR A 174 3.75 2.52 16.96
N GLU A 175 2.73 2.72 16.11
CA GLU A 175 2.40 4.00 15.45
C GLU A 175 3.52 4.58 14.57
N SER A 176 4.14 3.73 13.76
CA SER A 176 5.21 4.00 12.77
C SER A 176 6.50 4.64 13.29
N GLY A 177 6.67 4.83 14.59
CA GLY A 177 7.93 5.26 15.18
C GLY A 177 8.33 6.71 14.86
N PRO A 178 9.63 7.06 14.99
CA PRO A 178 10.11 8.42 14.78
C PRO A 178 9.95 8.86 13.32
N GLN A 179 9.77 10.17 13.12
CA GLN A 179 9.70 10.79 11.79
C GLN A 179 10.88 11.76 11.59
N LYS A 180 11.50 11.71 10.41
CA LYS A 180 12.53 12.67 10.01
C LYS A 180 11.94 14.09 9.98
N PRO A 181 12.60 15.11 10.55
CA PRO A 181 12.05 16.47 10.51
C PRO A 181 12.08 17.04 9.09
N LEU A 182 10.98 17.71 8.71
CA LEU A 182 10.85 18.37 7.42
C LEU A 182 11.65 19.67 7.38
N LYS A 183 12.60 19.77 6.45
CA LYS A 183 13.26 21.03 6.10
C LYS A 183 12.34 21.83 5.17
N PRO A 184 12.15 23.14 5.38
CA PRO A 184 11.40 23.99 4.44
C PRO A 184 11.97 23.88 3.01
N LEU A 185 11.10 23.90 2.00
CA LEU A 185 11.51 23.99 0.59
C LEU A 185 11.26 25.40 0.07
N GLU A 186 12.17 25.87 -0.78
CA GLU A 186 12.08 27.17 -1.46
C GLU A 186 11.13 27.11 -2.67
N CYS A 187 10.90 25.92 -3.22
CA CYS A 187 9.98 25.66 -4.31
C CYS A 187 8.92 24.62 -3.93
N SER A 188 7.93 24.43 -4.80
CA SER A 188 6.82 23.47 -4.62
C SER A 188 6.86 22.32 -5.63
N PRO A 189 7.75 21.32 -5.43
CA PRO A 189 7.76 20.10 -6.25
C PRO A 189 6.44 19.34 -6.12
N LEU A 190 5.89 18.93 -7.26
CA LEU A 190 4.68 18.12 -7.34
C LEU A 190 5.00 16.67 -7.69
N LEU A 191 4.41 15.75 -6.94
CA LEU A 191 4.42 14.32 -7.21
C LEU A 191 3.06 13.89 -7.72
N VAL A 192 3.00 13.26 -8.89
CA VAL A 192 1.76 12.69 -9.43
C VAL A 192 1.74 11.20 -9.11
N LEU A 193 0.65 10.74 -8.50
CA LEU A 193 0.37 9.35 -8.21
C LEU A 193 -0.84 8.91 -9.05
N MET A 194 -0.67 7.81 -9.77
CA MET A 194 -1.74 7.19 -10.55
C MET A 194 -1.66 5.67 -10.42
N SER A 195 -2.78 4.98 -10.61
CA SER A 195 -2.86 3.51 -10.54
C SER A 195 -3.97 3.00 -11.46
N GLY A 196 -3.99 1.70 -11.74
CA GLY A 196 -5.14 1.07 -12.40
C GLY A 196 -5.40 1.60 -13.80
N LEU A 197 -4.35 1.64 -14.64
CA LEU A 197 -4.51 1.94 -16.07
C LEU A 197 -5.33 0.84 -16.77
N ASN A 198 -5.15 -0.41 -16.36
CA ASN A 198 -5.87 -1.58 -16.87
C ASN A 198 -5.91 -1.65 -18.41
N LEU A 199 -4.79 -1.37 -19.08
CA LEU A 199 -4.70 -1.39 -20.54
C LEU A 199 -4.86 -2.83 -21.06
N GLY A 200 -5.76 -3.04 -22.02
CA GLY A 200 -6.03 -4.34 -22.63
C GLY A 200 -5.56 -4.47 -24.08
N SER A 201 -5.41 -3.36 -24.80
CA SER A 201 -5.04 -3.38 -26.22
C SER A 201 -4.01 -2.30 -26.57
N PRO A 202 -3.28 -2.40 -27.70
CA PRO A 202 -2.18 -1.49 -28.03
C PRO A 202 -2.61 -0.03 -28.22
N ASN A 203 -3.89 0.19 -28.57
CA ASN A 203 -4.49 1.49 -28.83
C ASN A 203 -5.57 1.83 -27.78
N ASP A 204 -5.51 1.21 -26.60
CA ASP A 204 -6.45 1.42 -25.50
C ASP A 204 -6.18 2.74 -24.75
N PHE A 205 -5.95 3.82 -25.48
CA PHE A 205 -5.76 5.15 -24.93
C PHE A 205 -7.09 5.88 -24.92
N SER A 206 -7.63 6.14 -23.73
CA SER A 206 -8.79 7.02 -23.61
C SER A 206 -8.39 8.47 -23.84
N MET A 207 -9.34 9.30 -24.28
CA MET A 207 -9.15 10.76 -24.37
C MET A 207 -8.64 11.33 -23.04
N SER A 208 -9.12 10.81 -21.90
CA SER A 208 -8.67 11.19 -20.57
C SER A 208 -7.16 10.95 -20.35
N MET A 209 -6.62 9.84 -20.88
CA MET A 209 -5.17 9.56 -20.80
C MET A 209 -4.37 10.53 -21.66
N GLU A 210 -4.87 10.87 -22.84
CA GLU A 210 -4.23 11.88 -23.71
C GLU A 210 -4.24 13.25 -23.03
N LEU A 211 -5.37 13.66 -22.43
CA LEU A 211 -5.47 14.91 -21.66
C LEU A 211 -4.50 14.92 -20.46
N LEU A 212 -4.36 13.81 -19.73
CA LEU A 212 -3.36 13.67 -18.68
C LEU A 212 -1.94 13.90 -19.22
N GLN A 213 -1.59 13.29 -20.35
CA GLN A 213 -0.28 13.48 -20.98
C GLN A 213 -0.06 14.94 -21.39
N GLN A 214 -1.05 15.56 -22.05
CA GLN A 214 -0.97 16.97 -22.44
C GLN A 214 -0.84 17.90 -21.23
N TRP A 215 -1.54 17.61 -20.12
CA TRP A 215 -1.40 18.34 -18.88
C TRP A 215 0.03 18.24 -18.30
N ILE A 216 0.59 17.03 -18.24
CA ILE A 216 1.97 16.81 -17.75
C ILE A 216 2.99 17.53 -18.64
N PHE A 217 2.75 17.57 -19.95
CA PHE A 217 3.60 18.27 -20.91
C PHE A 217 3.46 19.80 -20.84
N GLY A 218 2.42 20.31 -20.20
CA GLY A 218 2.13 21.75 -20.15
C GLY A 218 1.48 22.28 -21.44
N ASN A 219 0.86 21.41 -22.24
CA ASN A 219 0.20 21.79 -23.50
C ASN A 219 -1.27 22.19 -23.32
N LEU A 220 -1.85 21.98 -22.13
CA LEU A 220 -3.23 22.36 -21.84
C LEU A 220 -3.28 23.77 -21.23
N GLU A 221 -3.45 24.78 -22.08
CA GLU A 221 -3.78 26.13 -21.62
C GLU A 221 -5.21 26.15 -21.04
N GLY A 222 -5.37 26.56 -19.78
CA GLY A 222 -6.68 26.78 -19.16
C GLY A 222 -7.47 25.54 -18.72
N PHE A 223 -6.87 24.34 -18.70
CA PHE A 223 -7.51 23.15 -18.12
C PHE A 223 -7.50 23.25 -16.58
N GLY A 224 -8.66 23.56 -16.01
CA GLY A 224 -8.75 24.10 -14.65
C GLY A 224 -8.08 25.48 -14.57
N GLN A 225 -8.13 26.14 -13.42
CA GLN A 225 -7.36 27.39 -13.21
C GLN A 225 -5.82 27.14 -13.19
N SER A 226 -5.32 26.03 -13.75
CA SER A 226 -3.92 25.61 -13.80
C SER A 226 -3.14 26.50 -14.75
N ARG A 227 -1.92 26.87 -14.36
CA ARG A 227 -0.98 27.65 -15.16
C ARG A 227 0.21 26.75 -15.53
N ASP A 228 0.90 27.02 -16.62
CA ASP A 228 2.00 26.20 -17.16
C ASP A 228 3.09 25.86 -16.13
N TRP A 229 3.28 26.70 -15.11
CA TRP A 229 4.21 26.45 -14.02
C TRP A 229 3.80 25.29 -13.09
N GLU A 230 2.52 24.90 -13.02
CA GLU A 230 2.06 23.70 -12.26
C GLU A 230 2.59 22.45 -12.94
N ALA A 231 2.40 22.35 -14.25
CA ALA A 231 2.93 21.26 -15.06
C ALA A 231 4.46 21.20 -14.97
N ALA A 232 5.16 22.33 -15.05
CA ALA A 232 6.60 22.40 -14.88
C ALA A 232 7.07 22.06 -13.44
N SER A 233 6.19 22.15 -12.45
CA SER A 233 6.52 21.78 -11.06
C SER A 233 6.35 20.27 -10.80
N VAL A 234 5.75 19.51 -11.71
CA VAL A 234 5.69 18.04 -11.61
C VAL A 234 7.09 17.45 -11.79
N VAL A 235 7.64 16.87 -10.73
CA VAL A 235 9.01 16.32 -10.75
C VAL A 235 9.06 14.82 -11.06
N ARG A 236 7.95 14.12 -10.78
CA ARG A 236 7.86 12.66 -10.90
C ARG A 236 6.41 12.19 -11.00
N VAL A 237 6.20 11.13 -11.78
CA VAL A 237 4.96 10.37 -11.89
C VAL A 237 5.20 8.95 -11.41
N VAL A 238 4.34 8.43 -10.54
CA VAL A 238 4.39 7.04 -10.06
C VAL A 238 3.13 6.31 -10.53
N LEU A 239 3.33 5.22 -11.26
CA LEU A 239 2.28 4.29 -11.66
C LEU A 239 2.24 3.13 -10.65
N ALA A 240 1.31 3.20 -9.70
CA ALA A 240 1.17 2.29 -8.56
C ALA A 240 0.36 1.01 -8.91
N GLY A 241 0.86 0.23 -9.86
CA GLY A 241 0.36 -1.10 -10.22
C GLY A 241 -0.98 -1.12 -10.97
N ASN A 242 -1.30 -2.33 -11.45
CA ASN A 242 -2.43 -2.64 -12.35
C ASN A 242 -2.35 -1.82 -13.63
N SER A 243 -1.19 -1.90 -14.28
CA SER A 243 -0.92 -1.24 -15.56
C SER A 243 -1.59 -1.97 -16.71
N VAL A 244 -1.56 -3.31 -16.67
CA VAL A 244 -2.26 -4.18 -17.63
C VAL A 244 -3.59 -4.66 -17.07
N LYS A 245 -4.57 -4.87 -17.96
CA LYS A 245 -5.89 -5.39 -17.59
C LYS A 245 -5.81 -6.80 -17.02
N ALA A 246 -6.61 -7.08 -15.99
CA ALA A 246 -6.80 -8.42 -15.48
C ALA A 246 -7.26 -9.37 -16.60
N SER A 247 -6.48 -10.41 -16.88
CA SER A 247 -6.96 -11.54 -17.66
C SER A 247 -7.79 -12.43 -16.74
N VAL A 248 -9.08 -12.57 -17.02
CA VAL A 248 -9.98 -13.45 -16.27
C VAL A 248 -9.51 -14.89 -16.54
N LYS A 249 -8.71 -15.46 -15.63
CA LYS A 249 -8.41 -16.89 -15.67
C LYS A 249 -9.68 -17.65 -15.31
N PRO A 250 -10.29 -18.45 -16.21
CA PRO A 250 -11.25 -19.44 -15.76
C PRO A 250 -10.46 -20.46 -14.92
N LYS A 251 -10.71 -20.49 -13.60
CA LYS A 251 -10.29 -21.62 -12.76
C LYS A 251 -10.95 -22.87 -13.36
N ASN A 252 -10.13 -23.87 -13.70
CA ASN A 252 -10.49 -25.18 -14.29
C ASN A 252 -10.56 -25.29 -15.82
N ASN A 253 -9.45 -25.02 -16.52
CA ASN A 253 -9.21 -25.66 -17.81
C ASN A 253 -7.77 -26.20 -17.90
N LEU A 254 -7.57 -27.42 -17.39
CA LEU A 254 -6.36 -28.21 -17.63
C LEU A 254 -6.16 -28.58 -19.12
N ASN A 255 -7.14 -28.28 -20.00
CA ASN A 255 -7.17 -28.68 -21.41
C ASN A 255 -7.38 -27.52 -22.42
N GLY A 256 -7.26 -26.25 -22.02
CA GLY A 256 -7.40 -25.10 -22.93
C GLY A 256 -6.07 -24.69 -23.60
N ARG A 257 -6.07 -24.45 -24.92
CA ARG A 257 -4.88 -23.97 -25.64
C ARG A 257 -4.47 -22.55 -25.17
N PRO A 258 -3.21 -22.31 -24.74
CA PRO A 258 -2.75 -21.04 -24.15
C PRO A 258 -2.40 -19.93 -25.18
N THR A 259 -2.92 -19.98 -26.40
CA THR A 259 -2.38 -19.18 -27.52
C THR A 259 -2.91 -17.75 -27.61
N THR A 260 -4.12 -17.45 -27.15
CA THR A 260 -4.73 -16.10 -27.26
C THR A 260 -4.35 -15.19 -26.10
N GLU A 261 -4.32 -15.70 -24.87
CA GLU A 261 -4.02 -14.91 -23.65
C GLU A 261 -2.61 -14.31 -23.65
N SER A 262 -1.65 -15.00 -24.26
CA SER A 262 -0.28 -14.50 -24.40
C SER A 262 -0.20 -13.28 -25.35
N ALA A 263 -1.09 -13.23 -26.35
CA ALA A 263 -1.13 -12.12 -27.31
C ALA A 263 -1.77 -10.87 -26.69
N ASP A 264 -2.85 -11.03 -25.92
CA ASP A 264 -3.54 -9.92 -25.26
C ASP A 264 -2.66 -9.28 -24.18
N LEU A 265 -1.99 -10.08 -23.34
CA LEU A 265 -1.01 -9.57 -22.38
C LEU A 265 0.13 -8.83 -23.07
N LEU A 266 0.66 -9.37 -24.17
CA LEU A 266 1.72 -8.74 -24.93
C LEU A 266 1.27 -7.40 -25.56
N ASN A 267 0.03 -7.32 -26.01
CA ASN A 267 -0.58 -6.11 -26.53
C ASN A 267 -0.80 -5.05 -25.43
N ALA A 268 -1.29 -5.47 -24.26
CA ALA A 268 -1.41 -4.61 -23.08
C ALA A 268 -0.05 -4.04 -22.66
N VAL A 269 0.98 -4.88 -22.58
CA VAL A 269 2.35 -4.45 -22.23
C VAL A 269 2.90 -3.43 -23.25
N LYS A 270 2.65 -3.63 -24.55
CA LYS A 270 3.03 -2.64 -25.58
C LYS A 270 2.33 -1.29 -25.41
N ALA A 271 1.08 -1.29 -24.97
CA ALA A 271 0.34 -0.08 -24.66
C ALA A 271 0.98 0.65 -23.47
N VAL A 272 1.28 -0.08 -22.39
CA VAL A 272 1.98 0.45 -21.21
C VAL A 272 3.35 1.03 -21.60
N ASP A 273 4.14 0.31 -22.40
CA ASP A 273 5.45 0.80 -22.89
C ASP A 273 5.29 2.11 -23.68
N THR A 274 4.27 2.22 -24.52
CA THR A 274 4.00 3.44 -25.29
C THR A 274 3.57 4.60 -24.39
N PHE A 275 2.69 4.35 -23.41
CA PHE A 275 2.25 5.35 -22.44
C PHE A 275 3.42 5.92 -21.65
N VAL A 276 4.23 5.02 -21.08
CA VAL A 276 5.37 5.38 -20.24
C VAL A 276 6.48 6.02 -21.07
N HIS A 277 6.73 5.55 -22.29
CA HIS A 277 7.63 6.19 -23.24
C HIS A 277 7.24 7.66 -23.50
N ASN A 278 5.96 7.95 -23.74
CA ASN A 278 5.49 9.31 -23.96
C ASN A 278 5.75 10.20 -22.74
N LEU A 279 5.40 9.73 -21.53
CA LEU A 279 5.64 10.49 -20.30
C LEU A 279 7.14 10.69 -20.01
N ALA A 280 7.95 9.64 -20.19
CA ALA A 280 9.39 9.65 -19.92
C ALA A 280 10.16 10.67 -20.76
N GLN A 281 9.62 11.09 -21.90
CA GLN A 281 10.20 12.20 -22.70
C GLN A 281 10.25 13.52 -21.94
N SER A 282 9.35 13.74 -20.97
CA SER A 282 9.20 15.03 -20.27
C SER A 282 9.46 14.94 -18.76
N VAL A 283 9.10 13.83 -18.10
CA VAL A 283 9.13 13.71 -16.64
C VAL A 283 9.70 12.36 -16.18
N ASN A 284 10.22 12.29 -14.96
CA ASN A 284 10.61 11.02 -14.36
C ASN A 284 9.37 10.14 -14.10
N VAL A 285 9.41 8.88 -14.54
CA VAL A 285 8.32 7.92 -14.40
C VAL A 285 8.81 6.66 -13.70
N ASP A 286 8.20 6.36 -12.56
CA ASP A 286 8.43 5.11 -11.83
C ASP A 286 7.22 4.18 -12.00
N LEU A 287 7.48 2.95 -12.44
CA LEU A 287 6.46 1.94 -12.71
C LEU A 287 6.53 0.83 -11.66
N MET A 288 5.51 0.75 -10.80
CA MET A 288 5.33 -0.31 -9.82
C MET A 288 4.47 -1.44 -10.40
N PRO A 289 4.77 -2.72 -10.09
CA PRO A 289 3.89 -3.84 -10.42
C PRO A 289 2.66 -3.89 -9.48
N GLY A 290 1.52 -4.33 -10.01
CA GLY A 290 0.30 -4.65 -9.28
C GLY A 290 -0.07 -6.13 -9.37
N GLU A 291 -1.32 -6.47 -9.02
CA GLU A 291 -1.81 -7.85 -8.93
C GLU A 291 -1.85 -8.56 -10.29
N PHE A 292 -2.20 -7.82 -11.34
CA PHE A 292 -2.39 -8.36 -12.69
C PHE A 292 -1.21 -8.09 -13.63
N ASP A 293 -0.21 -7.34 -13.16
CA ASP A 293 0.97 -7.03 -13.95
C ASP A 293 1.89 -8.26 -14.10
N PRO A 294 2.69 -8.35 -15.17
CA PRO A 294 3.58 -9.48 -15.43
C PRO A 294 4.85 -9.46 -14.55
N ALA A 295 4.63 -9.55 -13.24
CA ALA A 295 5.63 -9.66 -12.18
C ALA A 295 5.35 -10.90 -11.30
N ASN A 296 6.16 -11.12 -10.26
CA ASN A 296 5.81 -12.16 -9.28
C ASN A 296 4.56 -11.78 -8.49
N HIS A 297 3.74 -12.79 -8.15
CA HIS A 297 2.50 -12.62 -7.40
C HIS A 297 2.74 -12.33 -5.91
N MET A 298 3.73 -12.98 -5.30
CA MET A 298 4.05 -12.82 -3.88
C MET A 298 4.68 -11.46 -3.59
N LEU A 299 4.34 -10.83 -2.47
CA LEU A 299 5.05 -9.67 -1.97
C LEU A 299 6.44 -10.02 -1.40
N PRO A 300 7.44 -9.14 -1.54
CA PRO A 300 7.46 -7.96 -2.40
C PRO A 300 7.53 -8.35 -3.88
N GLN A 301 6.71 -7.70 -4.70
CA GLN A 301 6.75 -7.84 -6.14
C GLN A 301 7.99 -7.12 -6.68
N GLN A 302 8.81 -7.83 -7.44
CA GLN A 302 10.03 -7.29 -8.04
C GLN A 302 9.69 -6.40 -9.24
N PRO A 303 10.56 -5.44 -9.58
CA PRO A 303 10.38 -4.63 -10.78
C PRO A 303 10.10 -5.48 -12.03
N MET A 304 9.16 -5.04 -12.86
CA MET A 304 8.92 -5.69 -14.15
C MET A 304 10.18 -5.64 -15.02
N HIS A 305 10.40 -6.71 -15.79
CA HIS A 305 11.64 -6.87 -16.53
C HIS A 305 11.74 -5.87 -17.69
N GLN A 306 12.91 -5.24 -17.86
CA GLN A 306 13.14 -4.17 -18.85
C GLN A 306 12.86 -4.60 -20.30
N CYS A 307 12.97 -5.89 -20.63
CA CYS A 307 12.64 -6.39 -21.97
C CYS A 307 11.17 -6.15 -22.39
N MET A 308 10.29 -5.90 -21.42
CA MET A 308 8.88 -5.58 -21.66
C MET A 308 8.70 -4.15 -22.16
N PHE A 309 9.68 -3.26 -21.96
CA PHE A 309 9.57 -1.83 -22.21
C PHE A 309 10.67 -1.31 -23.15
N PRO A 310 10.78 -1.85 -24.39
CA PRO A 310 11.85 -1.48 -25.31
C PRO A 310 11.85 0.01 -25.69
N LYS A 311 10.69 0.68 -25.69
CA LYS A 311 10.60 2.12 -25.99
C LYS A 311 10.93 2.97 -24.77
N ALA A 312 10.46 2.61 -23.58
CA ALA A 312 10.66 3.45 -22.40
C ALA A 312 12.10 3.35 -21.84
N VAL A 313 12.74 2.18 -21.94
CA VAL A 313 14.11 1.94 -21.44
C VAL A 313 15.16 2.83 -22.13
N SER A 314 14.87 3.42 -23.30
CA SER A 314 15.77 4.39 -23.91
C SER A 314 15.92 5.69 -23.11
N PHE A 315 15.05 5.95 -22.14
CA PHE A 315 15.09 7.15 -21.30
C PHE A 315 15.59 6.85 -19.88
N THR A 316 16.51 7.68 -19.38
CA THR A 316 17.01 7.61 -17.99
C THR A 316 15.97 8.05 -16.95
N SER A 317 14.93 8.75 -17.40
CA SER A 317 13.77 9.18 -16.62
C SER A 317 12.78 8.04 -16.34
N PHE A 318 12.85 6.91 -17.05
CA PHE A 318 12.01 5.74 -16.78
C PHE A 318 12.71 4.73 -15.86
N ARG A 319 11.98 4.22 -14.85
CA ARG A 319 12.45 3.13 -13.99
C ARG A 319 11.31 2.18 -13.60
N GLY A 320 11.58 0.88 -13.67
CA GLY A 320 10.79 -0.12 -12.94
C GLY A 320 11.21 -0.16 -11.48
N VAL A 321 10.25 -0.22 -10.56
CA VAL A 321 10.46 -0.24 -9.10
C VAL A 321 9.65 -1.39 -8.46
N PRO A 322 10.00 -1.86 -7.24
CA PRO A 322 9.26 -2.94 -6.59
C PRO A 322 7.90 -2.45 -6.03
N ASN A 323 7.07 -3.41 -5.59
CA ASN A 323 5.92 -3.18 -4.72
C ASN A 323 6.10 -4.01 -3.43
N PRO A 324 6.19 -3.39 -2.24
CA PRO A 324 6.08 -1.95 -1.96
C PRO A 324 7.23 -1.10 -2.51
N TYR A 325 7.01 0.22 -2.59
CA TYR A 325 7.98 1.20 -3.07
C TYR A 325 8.28 2.25 -2.01
N ALA A 326 9.56 2.44 -1.69
CA ALA A 326 10.06 3.47 -0.78
C ALA A 326 11.07 4.39 -1.49
N MET A 327 10.93 5.69 -1.30
CA MET A 327 11.79 6.71 -1.90
C MET A 327 11.89 7.97 -1.03
N GLU A 328 12.88 8.80 -1.32
CA GLU A 328 13.00 10.16 -0.79
C GLU A 328 13.01 11.15 -1.96
N ILE A 329 12.11 12.15 -1.93
CA ILE A 329 12.06 13.24 -2.91
C ILE A 329 12.16 14.57 -2.17
N ALA A 330 13.10 15.43 -2.54
CA ALA A 330 13.31 16.74 -1.91
C ALA A 330 13.43 16.66 -0.37
N GLY A 331 14.02 15.57 0.15
CA GLY A 331 14.16 15.33 1.59
C GLY A 331 12.95 14.69 2.29
N ARG A 332 11.86 14.40 1.57
CA ARG A 332 10.63 13.79 2.09
C ARG A 332 10.65 12.29 1.82
N SER A 333 10.67 11.49 2.88
CA SER A 333 10.38 10.04 2.83
C SER A 333 8.95 9.77 2.38
N ILE A 334 8.80 8.91 1.37
CA ILE A 334 7.54 8.50 0.75
C ILE A 334 7.54 6.98 0.65
N LEU A 335 6.43 6.37 1.06
CA LEU A 335 6.20 4.92 1.01
C LEU A 335 4.87 4.66 0.30
N GLY A 336 4.77 3.58 -0.47
CA GLY A 336 3.46 3.16 -0.96
C GLY A 336 3.42 1.76 -1.52
N THR A 337 2.19 1.31 -1.78
CA THR A 337 1.87 -0.02 -2.31
C THR A 337 0.95 0.09 -3.51
N SER A 338 0.79 -1.00 -4.25
CA SER A 338 -0.21 -1.12 -5.33
C SER A 338 -1.60 -1.49 -4.82
N GLY A 339 -1.85 -1.43 -3.50
CA GLY A 339 -3.19 -1.55 -2.90
C GLY A 339 -3.60 -2.92 -2.39
N GLN A 340 -2.90 -4.00 -2.74
CA GLN A 340 -3.34 -5.36 -2.37
C GLN A 340 -3.46 -5.56 -0.86
N ASN A 341 -2.57 -4.93 -0.08
CA ASN A 341 -2.61 -4.95 1.38
C ASN A 341 -3.88 -4.31 1.97
N VAL A 342 -4.33 -3.19 1.38
CA VAL A 342 -5.54 -2.46 1.82
C VAL A 342 -6.79 -3.27 1.48
N HIS A 343 -6.86 -3.82 0.26
CA HIS A 343 -7.95 -4.69 -0.17
C HIS A 343 -8.06 -5.96 0.67
N ASP A 344 -6.92 -6.55 1.05
CA ASP A 344 -6.90 -7.74 1.89
C ASP A 344 -7.42 -7.45 3.31
N ILE A 345 -7.04 -6.32 3.91
CA ILE A 345 -7.57 -5.88 5.22
C ILE A 345 -9.10 -5.76 5.19
N ALA A 346 -9.67 -5.16 4.14
CA ALA A 346 -11.12 -4.99 4.00
C ALA A 346 -11.87 -6.35 3.87
N ARG A 347 -11.21 -7.40 3.38
CA ARG A 347 -11.79 -8.76 3.30
C ARG A 347 -11.83 -9.47 4.65
N TYR A 348 -10.88 -9.18 5.54
CA TYR A 348 -10.69 -9.92 6.82
C TYR A 348 -10.98 -9.08 8.09
N SER A 349 -11.46 -7.85 7.94
CA SER A 349 -11.89 -6.96 9.03
C SER A 349 -13.23 -6.28 8.69
N LYS A 350 -13.81 -5.54 9.65
CA LYS A 350 -14.92 -4.61 9.38
C LYS A 350 -14.41 -3.20 9.05
N ILE A 351 -13.13 -3.07 8.68
CA ILE A 351 -12.54 -1.81 8.19
C ILE A 351 -12.79 -1.72 6.68
N GLU A 352 -13.97 -1.20 6.33
CA GLU A 352 -14.41 -1.13 4.93
C GLU A 352 -13.77 0.03 4.16
N ASN A 353 -13.49 1.15 4.85
CA ASN A 353 -12.92 2.33 4.22
C ASN A 353 -11.42 2.10 3.89
N PRO A 354 -11.00 2.17 2.61
CA PRO A 354 -9.61 1.97 2.22
C PRO A 354 -8.63 2.92 2.92
N LEU A 355 -9.06 4.15 3.22
CA LEU A 355 -8.23 5.14 3.91
C LEU A 355 -7.99 4.74 5.37
N GLU A 356 -9.01 4.19 6.04
CA GLU A 356 -8.87 3.67 7.40
C GLU A 356 -8.00 2.41 7.41
N ALA A 357 -8.14 1.52 6.43
CA ALA A 357 -7.27 0.35 6.31
C ALA A 357 -5.80 0.76 6.07
N LEU A 358 -5.54 1.76 5.23
CA LEU A 358 -4.20 2.34 5.02
C LEU A 358 -3.66 3.02 6.29
N LYS A 359 -4.52 3.72 7.03
CA LYS A 359 -4.18 4.31 8.32
C LYS A 359 -3.85 3.23 9.36
N SER A 360 -4.60 2.13 9.38
CA SER A 360 -4.36 0.99 10.24
C SER A 360 -3.00 0.36 9.99
N THR A 361 -2.56 0.18 8.74
CA THR A 361 -1.21 -0.35 8.46
C THR A 361 -0.10 0.58 8.96
N LEU A 362 -0.31 1.90 8.94
CA LEU A 362 0.59 2.87 9.55
C LEU A 362 0.59 2.76 11.10
N ILE A 363 -0.59 2.64 11.72
CA ILE A 363 -0.74 2.52 13.18
C ILE A 363 -0.11 1.21 13.69
N TRP A 364 -0.35 0.10 12.98
CA TRP A 364 0.24 -1.21 13.28
C TRP A 364 1.73 -1.29 12.93
N SER A 365 2.28 -0.25 12.28
CA SER A 365 3.67 -0.18 11.82
C SER A 365 4.07 -1.34 10.92
N HIS A 366 3.15 -1.78 10.06
CA HIS A 366 3.37 -2.92 9.21
C HIS A 366 2.61 -2.77 7.88
N ILE A 367 3.33 -2.80 6.76
CA ILE A 367 2.76 -2.55 5.42
C ILE A 367 1.70 -3.60 5.05
N ALA A 368 1.96 -4.87 5.36
CA ALA A 368 1.11 -6.01 4.97
C ALA A 368 0.97 -7.02 6.12
N PRO A 369 0.26 -6.66 7.22
CA PRO A 369 0.20 -7.48 8.44
C PRO A 369 -0.35 -8.88 8.17
N THR A 370 -1.30 -8.99 7.24
CA THR A 370 -1.94 -10.24 6.84
C THR A 370 -1.06 -11.17 6.00
N ALA A 371 0.14 -10.73 5.63
CA ALA A 371 1.13 -11.60 5.01
C ALA A 371 1.89 -12.40 6.08
N PRO A 372 2.16 -13.71 5.88
CA PRO A 372 1.81 -14.56 4.73
C PRO A 372 0.41 -15.21 4.77
N ASP A 373 -0.36 -15.01 5.83
CA ASP A 373 -1.58 -15.80 6.13
C ASP A 373 -2.64 -15.76 5.02
N THR A 374 -2.99 -14.55 4.55
CA THR A 374 -4.00 -14.36 3.49
C THR A 374 -3.43 -13.65 2.28
N LEU A 375 -2.47 -12.75 2.48
CA LEU A 375 -1.74 -12.10 1.40
C LEU A 375 -0.41 -12.84 1.13
N PRO A 376 -0.20 -13.43 -0.05
CA PRO A 376 1.01 -14.20 -0.32
C PRO A 376 2.27 -13.35 -0.26
N CYS A 377 3.28 -13.80 0.48
CA CYS A 377 4.60 -13.18 0.50
C CYS A 377 5.72 -14.20 0.41
N TYR A 378 6.92 -13.71 0.13
CA TYR A 378 8.14 -14.49 0.18
C TYR A 378 8.45 -14.94 1.63
N PRO A 379 8.88 -16.18 1.86
CA PRO A 379 9.15 -16.71 3.21
C PRO A 379 10.48 -16.15 3.76
N TYR A 380 10.47 -14.88 4.18
CA TYR A 380 11.61 -14.26 4.84
C TYR A 380 11.92 -14.95 6.17
N TYR A 381 13.21 -15.17 6.44
CA TYR A 381 13.65 -15.85 7.66
C TYR A 381 14.63 -15.04 8.52
N GLN A 382 15.16 -13.94 7.99
CA GLN A 382 16.12 -13.08 8.72
C GLN A 382 15.43 -11.82 9.25
N GLN A 383 14.67 -11.15 8.39
CA GLN A 383 14.02 -9.88 8.69
C GLN A 383 12.71 -9.78 7.91
N ASP A 384 11.69 -9.21 8.52
CA ASP A 384 10.44 -8.87 7.83
C ASP A 384 10.56 -7.48 7.19
N PRO A 385 10.63 -7.35 5.85
CA PRO A 385 10.81 -6.05 5.20
C PRO A 385 9.59 -5.13 5.32
N PHE A 386 8.44 -5.67 5.73
CA PHE A 386 7.17 -4.94 5.80
C PHE A 386 7.00 -4.15 7.09
N VAL A 387 7.89 -4.32 8.07
CA VAL A 387 7.91 -3.46 9.27
C VAL A 387 8.23 -2.01 8.89
N ILE A 388 7.45 -1.08 9.44
CA ILE A 388 7.61 0.37 9.32
C ILE A 388 8.29 0.88 10.59
N SER A 389 9.62 0.96 10.57
CA SER A 389 10.41 1.43 11.70
C SER A 389 10.44 2.95 11.84
N GLU A 390 10.37 3.67 10.72
CA GLU A 390 10.35 5.13 10.64
C GLU A 390 9.11 5.60 9.88
N CYS A 391 8.49 6.67 10.37
CA CYS A 391 7.23 7.17 9.85
C CYS A 391 7.44 7.97 8.55
N PRO A 392 6.80 7.59 7.42
CA PRO A 392 6.92 8.33 6.16
C PRO A 392 6.16 9.67 6.22
N HIS A 393 6.50 10.64 5.37
CA HIS A 393 5.75 11.90 5.25
C HIS A 393 4.56 11.77 4.31
N VAL A 394 4.66 10.88 3.32
CA VAL A 394 3.56 10.51 2.42
C VAL A 394 3.46 9.00 2.41
N TYR A 395 2.26 8.48 2.63
CA TYR A 395 1.99 7.05 2.56
C TYR A 395 0.77 6.81 1.67
N PHE A 396 0.94 6.04 0.60
CA PHE A 396 -0.11 5.83 -0.40
C PHE A 396 -0.41 4.36 -0.68
N ALA A 397 -1.64 4.10 -1.12
CA ALA A 397 -2.03 2.82 -1.71
C ALA A 397 -2.68 3.08 -3.08
N GLY A 398 -2.22 2.35 -4.09
CA GLY A 398 -2.81 2.32 -5.43
C GLY A 398 -4.12 1.54 -5.47
N ASN A 399 -4.86 1.67 -6.57
CA ASN A 399 -6.02 0.84 -6.91
C ASN A 399 -7.13 0.86 -5.84
N THR A 400 -7.24 1.94 -5.08
CA THR A 400 -8.26 2.08 -4.03
C THR A 400 -9.44 2.88 -4.60
N GLY A 401 -10.42 2.20 -5.21
CA GLY A 401 -11.68 2.76 -5.73
C GLY A 401 -11.68 4.27 -5.98
N GLU A 402 -12.28 5.03 -5.06
CA GLU A 402 -12.32 6.49 -5.07
C GLU A 402 -11.10 7.16 -4.41
N PHE A 403 -10.77 8.37 -4.89
CA PHE A 403 -9.73 9.21 -4.27
C PHE A 403 -10.10 9.60 -2.83
N ARG A 404 -9.20 9.33 -1.88
CA ARG A 404 -9.34 9.78 -0.48
C ARG A 404 -7.98 10.19 0.08
N THR A 405 -7.98 11.19 0.95
CA THR A 405 -6.74 11.64 1.61
C THR A 405 -7.00 12.22 2.99
N GLU A 406 -6.06 12.01 3.91
CA GLU A 406 -6.06 12.58 5.26
C GLU A 406 -4.62 12.99 5.63
N LEU A 407 -4.46 14.08 6.38
CA LEU A 407 -3.21 14.38 7.07
C LEU A 407 -3.29 13.79 8.48
N TRP A 408 -2.77 12.57 8.63
CA TRP A 408 -2.73 11.90 9.91
C TRP A 408 -1.69 12.55 10.83
N LYS A 409 -2.03 12.68 12.12
CA LYS A 409 -1.15 13.19 13.17
C LYS A 409 -0.95 12.11 14.22
N GLY A 410 0.28 11.67 14.40
CA GLY A 410 0.64 10.68 15.42
C GLY A 410 0.77 11.28 16.82
N SER A 411 0.79 10.40 17.83
CA SER A 411 0.90 10.81 19.24
C SER A 411 2.18 11.58 19.56
N ASN A 412 3.25 11.35 18.80
CA ASN A 412 4.57 11.94 19.01
C ASN A 412 4.84 13.09 18.03
N GLY A 413 3.77 13.68 17.47
CA GLY A 413 3.85 14.83 16.58
C GLY A 413 4.21 14.49 15.13
N GLN A 414 4.26 13.21 14.76
CA GLN A 414 4.44 12.81 13.36
C GLN A 414 3.28 13.32 12.51
N GLN A 415 3.56 13.68 11.25
CA GLN A 415 2.55 14.10 10.28
C GLN A 415 2.75 13.33 8.98
N THR A 416 1.74 12.55 8.58
CA THR A 416 1.79 11.72 7.36
C THR A 416 0.57 12.01 6.50
N ARG A 417 0.81 12.38 5.25
CA ARG A 417 -0.23 12.47 4.24
C ARG A 417 -0.57 11.06 3.76
N LEU A 418 -1.75 10.57 4.14
CA LEU A 418 -2.34 9.32 3.68
C LEU A 418 -3.07 9.56 2.35
N ILE A 419 -2.87 8.69 1.36
CA ILE A 419 -3.46 8.83 0.03
C ILE A 419 -3.95 7.49 -0.50
N CYS A 420 -5.25 7.41 -0.74
CA CYS A 420 -5.90 6.38 -1.53
C CYS A 420 -5.93 6.86 -2.99
N VAL A 421 -5.10 6.28 -3.84
CA VAL A 421 -4.99 6.62 -5.25
C VAL A 421 -6.04 5.80 -6.02
N PRO A 422 -6.96 6.47 -6.75
CA PRO A 422 -8.03 5.76 -7.44
C PRO A 422 -7.50 4.97 -8.64
N SER A 423 -8.33 4.04 -9.13
CA SER A 423 -8.11 3.40 -10.43
C SER A 423 -8.39 4.42 -11.54
N PHE A 424 -7.40 4.71 -12.38
CA PHE A 424 -7.53 5.68 -13.47
C PHE A 424 -8.57 5.21 -14.49
N SER A 425 -8.58 3.92 -14.82
CA SER A 425 -9.56 3.33 -15.74
C SER A 425 -11.02 3.43 -15.28
N GLU A 426 -11.26 3.66 -13.99
CA GLU A 426 -12.61 3.80 -13.43
C GLU A 426 -13.01 5.26 -13.20
N THR A 427 -12.03 6.12 -12.90
CA THR A 427 -12.28 7.48 -12.39
C THR A 427 -11.74 8.59 -13.27
N ASP A 428 -10.93 8.25 -14.27
CA ASP A 428 -10.20 9.20 -15.12
C ASP A 428 -9.39 10.22 -14.30
N SER A 429 -8.87 9.81 -13.15
CA SER A 429 -8.30 10.76 -12.19
C SER A 429 -6.97 10.32 -11.57
N VAL A 430 -6.18 11.30 -11.15
CA VAL A 430 -4.88 11.13 -10.49
C VAL A 430 -4.82 11.94 -9.20
N ALA A 431 -3.93 11.54 -8.30
CA ALA A 431 -3.62 12.29 -7.09
C ALA A 431 -2.33 13.10 -7.27
N VAL A 432 -2.35 14.39 -6.95
CA VAL A 432 -1.19 15.29 -7.04
C VAL A 432 -0.83 15.78 -5.65
N VAL A 433 0.42 15.54 -5.25
CA VAL A 433 0.93 15.87 -3.92
C VAL A 433 1.91 17.03 -4.03
N ASN A 434 1.67 18.09 -3.28
CA ASN A 434 2.62 19.17 -3.10
C ASN A 434 3.62 18.79 -2.00
N LEU A 435 4.87 18.54 -2.36
CA LEU A 435 5.90 18.08 -1.41
C LEU A 435 6.38 19.19 -0.45
N ARG A 436 6.01 20.46 -0.70
CA ARG A 436 6.28 21.57 0.21
C ARG A 436 5.29 21.61 1.36
N THR A 437 3.98 21.51 1.07
CA THR A 437 2.90 21.63 2.07
C THR A 437 2.36 20.28 2.56
N LEU A 438 2.66 19.19 1.84
CA LEU A 438 2.05 17.87 1.96
C LEU A 438 0.55 17.85 1.62
N ASP A 439 0.00 18.87 0.97
CA ASP A 439 -1.37 18.82 0.48
C ASP A 439 -1.49 17.91 -0.74
N CYS A 440 -2.64 17.25 -0.85
CA CYS A 440 -2.95 16.36 -1.95
C CYS A 440 -4.29 16.74 -2.56
N GLN A 441 -4.34 16.85 -3.89
CA GLN A 441 -5.53 17.21 -4.66
C GLN A 441 -5.75 16.18 -5.77
N GLN A 442 -7.01 15.94 -6.09
CA GLN A 442 -7.40 15.11 -7.22
C GLN A 442 -7.48 15.96 -8.49
N ILE A 443 -7.01 15.41 -9.61
CA ILE A 443 -7.30 15.96 -10.94
C ILE A 443 -8.08 14.92 -11.71
N CYS A 444 -9.24 15.30 -12.25
CA CYS A 444 -10.08 14.47 -13.09
C CYS A 444 -10.02 14.95 -14.54
N PHE A 445 -9.84 13.99 -15.46
CA PHE A 445 -9.70 14.20 -16.90
C PHE A 445 -10.92 13.69 -17.68
N LYS A 446 -12.02 13.38 -16.97
CA LYS A 446 -13.26 12.90 -17.58
C LYS A 446 -13.78 13.92 -18.59
N VAL A 447 -14.06 13.43 -19.79
CA VAL A 447 -14.71 14.21 -20.86
C VAL A 447 -16.20 13.93 -20.77
N ASN A 448 -17.02 14.97 -20.69
CA ASN A 448 -18.47 14.80 -20.81
C ASN A 448 -18.80 14.44 -22.25
N GLU A 449 -19.54 13.35 -22.46
CA GLU A 449 -20.22 13.13 -23.74
C GLU A 449 -21.22 14.28 -23.90
N PHE A 450 -21.18 14.97 -25.04
CA PHE A 450 -22.22 15.94 -25.36
C PHE A 450 -23.52 15.16 -25.50
N ASP A 451 -24.47 15.36 -24.58
CA ASP A 451 -25.85 14.98 -24.81
C ASP A 451 -26.32 15.82 -26.01
N ASP A 452 -26.47 15.18 -27.18
CA ASP A 452 -27.17 15.71 -28.35
C ASP A 452 -28.68 15.84 -28.05
N THR A 453 -29.01 16.60 -27.02
CA THR A 453 -30.38 17.01 -26.68
C THR A 453 -30.47 18.52 -26.54
N GLU A 454 -29.98 19.27 -27.53
CA GLU A 454 -30.52 20.59 -27.85
C GLU A 454 -30.58 20.77 -29.38
N GLU A 455 -31.82 20.66 -29.88
CA GLU A 455 -32.42 21.04 -31.18
C GLU A 455 -32.18 20.21 -32.45
#